data_AF-A0AAW1LWP4-F1
#
_entry.id   AF-A0AAW1LWP4-F1
#
_cell.length_a   1.000
_cell.length_b   1.000
_cell.length_c   1.000
_cell.angle_alpha   90.00
_cell.angle_beta   90.00
_cell.angle_gamma   90.00
#
_symmetry.space_group_name_H-M   'P 1'
#
loop_
_entity.id
_entity.type
_entity.pdbx_description
1 polymer ?
#
loop_
_entity_poly.entity_id
_entity_poly.type
_entity_poly.pdbx_seq_one_letter_code
_entity_poly.pdbx_strand_id
1 'polypeptide(L)'
;MNVTEAPTAVPPIIRFFAALYSFATDSYQRTIGESLSIAICQQSASNAITEVTRAVFQVLGNEWIKFPRTIQEINRVKGRFMQATRFSGIVEAIDCAHIAILAPSDEEHNYVNRKGFHSKNVQMIVLNQHYIIFFP
;
A
#
# COMPACT_ATOMS: atom_id res chain seq x y z
N MET A 1 -16.38 21.06 23.95
CA MET A 1 -15.26 21.17 22.98
C MET A 1 -15.91 21.22 21.62
N ASN A 2 -16.06 22.42 21.04
CA ASN A 2 -16.83 22.63 19.82
C ASN A 2 -16.01 22.12 18.63
N VAL A 3 -16.42 20.98 18.07
CA VAL A 3 -15.92 20.53 16.78
C VAL A 3 -16.60 21.41 15.74
N THR A 4 -15.87 22.39 15.22
CA THR A 4 -16.29 23.10 14.00
C THR A 4 -16.24 22.11 12.86
N GLU A 5 -17.34 21.41 12.59
CA GLU A 5 -17.52 20.68 11.35
C GLU A 5 -17.58 21.71 10.22
N ALA A 6 -16.54 21.72 9.38
CA ALA A 6 -16.55 22.49 8.15
C ALA A 6 -17.71 21.97 7.29
N PRO A 7 -18.63 22.83 6.81
CA PRO A 7 -19.86 22.43 6.09
C PRO A 7 -19.60 21.72 4.75
N THR A 8 -18.33 21.61 4.35
CA THR A 8 -17.86 21.04 3.08
C THR A 8 -17.08 19.71 3.27
N ALA A 9 -16.99 19.20 4.50
CA ALA A 9 -16.21 17.99 4.79
C ALA A 9 -16.96 16.71 4.39
N VAL A 10 -16.31 15.83 3.62
CA VAL A 10 -16.86 14.51 3.29
C VAL A 10 -17.04 13.71 4.59
N PRO A 11 -18.24 13.16 4.88
CA PRO A 11 -18.48 12.43 6.12
C PRO A 11 -17.48 11.27 6.32
N PRO A 12 -17.03 10.98 7.57
CA PRO A 12 -16.07 9.91 7.84
C PRO A 12 -16.46 8.55 7.24
N ILE A 13 -17.76 8.21 7.30
CA ILE A 13 -18.29 6.96 6.76
C ILE A 13 -18.13 6.85 5.24
N ILE A 14 -18.32 7.97 4.53
CA ILE A 14 -18.15 8.04 3.08
C ILE A 14 -16.67 7.91 2.71
N ARG A 15 -15.78 8.57 3.45
CA ARG A 15 -14.32 8.42 3.28
C ARG A 15 -13.88 6.97 3.50
N PHE A 16 -14.41 6.32 4.54
CA PHE A 16 -14.13 4.92 4.84
C PHE A 16 -14.54 3.99 3.70
N PHE A 17 -15.78 4.08 3.23
CA PHE A 17 -16.25 3.26 2.11
C PHE A 17 -15.54 3.59 0.80
N ALA A 18 -15.18 4.85 0.56
CA ALA A 18 -14.39 5.24 -0.62
C ALA A 18 -13.04 4.53 -0.66
N ALA A 19 -12.34 4.51 0.46
CA ALA A 19 -11.06 3.83 0.59
C ALA A 19 -11.21 2.31 0.42
N LEU A 20 -12.17 1.69 1.12
CA LEU A 20 -12.43 0.25 1.00
C LEU A 20 -12.78 -0.17 -0.43
N TYR A 21 -13.63 0.59 -1.11
CA TYR A 21 -13.98 0.33 -2.50
C TYR A 21 -12.74 0.41 -3.41
N SER A 22 -11.86 1.37 -3.16
CA SER A 22 -10.60 1.52 -3.89
C SER A 22 -9.67 0.32 -3.67
N PHE A 23 -9.54 -0.16 -2.43
CA PHE A 23 -8.72 -1.34 -2.11
C PHE A 23 -9.25 -2.62 -2.77
N ALA A 24 -10.57 -2.76 -2.91
CA ALA A 24 -11.19 -3.96 -3.46
C ALA A 24 -11.16 -4.02 -4.99
N THR A 25 -11.15 -2.86 -5.67
CA THR A 25 -11.31 -2.79 -7.13
C THR A 25 -9.99 -2.70 -7.90
N ASP A 26 -8.85 -2.53 -7.21
CA ASP A 26 -7.52 -2.27 -7.78
C ASP A 26 -7.54 -1.21 -8.91
N SER A 27 -8.52 -0.31 -8.82
CA SER A 27 -8.82 0.61 -9.91
C SER A 27 -8.03 1.88 -9.69
N TYR A 28 -7.23 2.27 -10.69
CA TYR A 28 -6.60 3.59 -10.69
C TYR A 28 -7.67 4.63 -10.39
N GLN A 29 -7.36 5.61 -9.53
CA GLN A 29 -8.29 6.61 -8.98
C GLN A 29 -9.20 7.35 -10.00
N ARG A 30 -8.95 7.17 -11.31
CA ARG A 30 -9.87 7.50 -12.42
C ARG A 30 -11.26 6.87 -12.26
N THR A 31 -11.37 5.63 -11.78
CA THR A 31 -12.66 4.96 -11.62
C THR A 31 -13.51 5.56 -10.49
N ILE A 32 -12.92 6.27 -9.53
CA ILE A 32 -13.68 6.82 -8.38
C ILE A 32 -14.47 8.08 -8.77
N GLY A 33 -14.03 8.82 -9.80
CA GLY A 33 -14.80 9.93 -10.36
C GLY A 33 -16.02 9.49 -11.17
N GLU A 34 -16.03 8.24 -11.66
CA GLU A 34 -17.08 7.67 -12.52
C GLU A 34 -17.90 6.55 -11.82
N SER A 35 -17.40 5.99 -10.71
CA SER A 35 -18.13 4.99 -9.94
C SER A 35 -19.32 5.63 -9.25
N LEU A 36 -20.49 5.41 -9.84
CA LEU A 36 -21.83 5.83 -9.39
C LEU A 36 -22.11 5.58 -7.89
N SER A 37 -21.34 4.70 -7.25
CA SER A 37 -21.53 4.29 -5.85
C SER A 37 -20.99 5.27 -4.80
N ILE A 38 -19.99 6.11 -5.12
CA ILE A 38 -19.39 7.05 -4.14
C ILE A 38 -19.02 8.36 -4.85
N ALA A 39 -19.97 9.29 -4.89
CA ALA A 39 -19.85 10.56 -5.61
C ALA A 39 -18.94 11.57 -4.86
N ILE A 40 -17.62 11.38 -4.93
CA ILE A 40 -16.62 12.34 -4.41
C ILE A 40 -15.57 12.64 -5.48
N CYS A 41 -14.98 13.83 -5.44
CA CYS A 41 -13.91 14.18 -6.38
C CYS A 41 -12.63 13.36 -6.11
N GLN A 42 -11.78 13.21 -7.12
CA GLN A 42 -10.55 12.42 -7.02
C GLN A 42 -9.64 12.88 -5.86
N GLN A 43 -9.57 14.20 -5.59
CA GLN A 43 -8.77 14.72 -4.47
C GLN A 43 -9.31 14.22 -3.13
N SER A 44 -10.63 14.27 -2.93
CA SER A 44 -11.28 13.76 -1.72
C SER A 44 -11.10 12.26 -1.57
N ALA A 45 -11.18 11.50 -2.67
CA ALA A 45 -10.92 10.07 -2.66
C ALA A 45 -9.47 9.75 -2.29
N SER A 46 -8.49 10.47 -2.85
CA SER A 46 -7.07 10.31 -2.53
C SER A 46 -6.78 10.59 -1.06
N ASN A 47 -7.38 11.66 -0.52
CA ASN A 47 -7.27 11.99 0.89
C ASN A 47 -7.91 10.91 1.77
N ALA A 48 -9.09 10.41 1.40
CA ALA A 48 -9.78 9.33 2.11
C ALA A 48 -8.97 8.04 2.13
N ILE A 49 -8.40 7.62 0.99
CA ILE A 49 -7.49 6.46 0.90
C ILE A 49 -6.33 6.66 1.89
N THR A 50 -5.66 7.81 1.84
CA THR A 50 -4.49 8.09 2.68
C THR A 50 -4.84 8.03 4.17
N GLU A 51 -5.95 8.65 4.56
CA GLU A 51 -6.42 8.70 5.94
C GLU A 51 -6.81 7.30 6.46
N VAL A 52 -7.61 6.56 5.70
CA VAL A 52 -8.06 5.22 6.09
C VAL A 52 -6.89 4.24 6.12
N THR A 53 -5.98 4.27 5.14
CA THR A 53 -4.76 3.45 5.16
C THR A 53 -3.93 3.72 6.41
N ARG A 54 -3.74 5.00 6.78
CA ARG A 54 -3.01 5.35 8.01
C ARG A 54 -3.72 4.83 9.26
N ALA A 55 -5.04 4.99 9.36
CA ALA A 55 -5.82 4.50 10.50
C ALA A 55 -5.73 2.97 10.62
N VAL A 56 -5.89 2.25 9.50
CA VAL A 56 -5.73 0.79 9.45
C VAL A 56 -4.33 0.38 9.90
N PHE A 57 -3.29 1.05 9.40
CA PHE A 57 -1.91 0.74 9.80
C PHE A 57 -1.65 1.02 11.29
N GLN A 58 -2.19 2.11 11.83
CA GLN A 58 -2.05 2.45 13.25
C GLN A 58 -2.71 1.42 14.18
N VAL A 59 -3.87 0.88 13.79
CA VAL A 59 -4.62 -0.09 14.60
C VAL A 59 -4.09 -1.51 14.41
N LEU A 60 -3.89 -1.93 13.15
CA LEU A 60 -3.62 -3.32 12.80
C LEU A 60 -2.15 -3.59 12.43
N GLY A 61 -1.35 -2.56 12.14
CA GLY A 61 0.02 -2.72 11.64
C GLY A 61 0.88 -3.59 12.55
N ASN A 62 0.92 -3.30 13.86
CA ASN A 62 1.73 -4.07 14.80
C ASN A 62 1.28 -5.53 14.98
N GLU A 63 0.00 -5.82 14.73
CA GLU A 63 -0.54 -7.17 14.86
C GLU A 63 -0.27 -8.02 13.62
N TRP A 64 -0.43 -7.43 12.43
CA TRP A 64 -0.38 -8.13 11.14
C TRP A 64 0.99 -8.07 10.46
N ILE A 65 1.78 -7.03 10.71
CA ILE A 65 3.10 -6.80 10.10
C ILE A 65 4.17 -7.20 11.12
N LYS A 66 4.50 -8.49 11.17
CA LYS A 66 5.48 -9.06 12.10
C LYS A 66 6.67 -9.66 11.37
N PHE A 67 7.85 -9.13 11.67
CA PHE A 67 9.12 -9.68 11.27
C PHE A 67 9.61 -10.69 12.32
N PRO A 68 10.26 -11.79 11.93
CA PRO A 68 10.85 -12.73 12.88
C PRO A 68 11.95 -12.01 13.68
N ARG A 69 11.87 -12.06 15.01
CA ARG A 69 12.83 -11.37 15.90
C ARG A 69 13.70 -12.34 16.70
N THR A 70 13.21 -13.56 16.90
CA THR A 70 13.92 -14.60 17.65
C THR A 70 14.62 -15.58 16.72
N ILE A 71 15.69 -16.22 17.22
CA ILE A 71 16.42 -17.26 16.48
C ILE A 71 15.47 -18.42 16.12
N GLN A 72 14.54 -18.75 17.01
CA GLN A 72 13.53 -19.79 16.79
C GLN A 72 12.61 -19.43 15.62
N GLU A 73 12.10 -18.19 15.56
CA GLU A 73 11.27 -17.72 14.45
C GLU A 73 12.06 -17.68 13.14
N ILE A 74 13.29 -17.17 13.15
CA ILE A 74 14.17 -17.13 11.98
C ILE A 74 14.40 -18.54 11.44
N ASN A 75 14.75 -19.50 12.31
CA ASN A 75 14.96 -20.90 11.91
C ASN A 75 13.69 -21.54 11.35
N ARG A 76 12.52 -21.20 11.91
CA ARG A 76 11.23 -21.66 11.38
C ARG A 76 10.99 -21.12 9.96
N VAL A 77 11.25 -19.84 9.72
CA VAL A 77 11.09 -19.24 8.38
C VAL A 77 12.08 -19.84 7.38
N LYS A 78 13.36 -19.98 7.77
CA LYS A 78 14.39 -20.66 6.94
C LYS A 78 13.99 -22.08 6.55
N GLY A 79 13.47 -22.86 7.51
CA GLY A 79 12.99 -24.21 7.25
C GLY A 79 11.84 -24.24 6.23
N ARG A 80 10.90 -23.31 6.32
CA ARG A 80 9.77 -23.20 5.37
C ARG A 80 10.23 -22.82 3.96
N PHE A 81 11.09 -21.81 3.83
CA PHE A 81 11.64 -21.44 2.52
C PHE A 81 12.45 -22.59 1.91
N MET A 82 13.23 -23.31 2.71
CA MET A 82 13.96 -24.49 2.23
C MET A 82 13.01 -25.58 1.71
N GLN A 83 11.88 -25.82 2.38
CA GLN A 83 10.87 -26.78 1.92
C GLN A 83 10.20 -26.33 0.62
N ALA A 84 9.83 -25.05 0.51
CA ALA A 84 9.08 -24.52 -0.63
C ALA A 84 9.96 -24.27 -1.87
N THR A 85 11.20 -23.82 -1.68
CA THR A 85 12.05 -23.29 -2.76
C THR A 85 13.33 -24.09 -2.99
N ARG A 86 13.72 -24.97 -2.05
CA ARG A 86 15.00 -25.69 -2.01
C ARG A 86 16.24 -24.82 -1.84
N PHE A 87 16.06 -23.53 -1.55
CA PHE A 87 17.16 -22.62 -1.18
C PHE A 87 17.29 -22.51 0.34
N SER A 88 18.49 -22.74 0.84
CA SER A 88 18.79 -22.69 2.27
C SER A 88 19.05 -21.26 2.75
N GLY A 89 18.62 -20.94 3.96
CA GLY A 89 19.03 -19.70 4.65
C GLY A 89 18.17 -18.47 4.36
N ILE A 90 17.16 -18.57 3.49
CA ILE A 90 16.23 -17.49 3.19
C ILE A 90 15.37 -17.16 4.42
N VAL A 91 15.37 -15.90 4.82
CA VAL A 91 14.52 -15.38 5.91
C VAL A 91 13.35 -14.58 5.36
N GLU A 92 13.53 -13.94 4.20
CA GLU A 92 12.53 -13.14 3.53
C GLU A 92 12.83 -13.08 2.03
N ALA A 93 11.81 -12.80 1.24
CA ALA A 93 11.95 -12.51 -0.18
C ALA A 93 11.44 -11.11 -0.45
N ILE A 94 12.18 -10.34 -1.24
CA ILE A 94 11.81 -8.98 -1.65
C ILE A 94 11.59 -8.99 -3.15
N ASP A 95 10.44 -8.49 -3.57
CA ASP A 95 10.13 -8.23 -4.98
C ASP A 95 9.87 -6.74 -5.21
N CYS A 96 10.05 -6.26 -6.42
CA CYS A 96 9.95 -4.85 -6.80
C CYS A 96 9.05 -4.70 -8.03
N ALA A 97 8.11 -3.77 -7.98
CA ALA A 97 7.23 -3.42 -9.08
C ALA A 97 7.38 -1.94 -9.44
N HIS A 98 7.54 -1.65 -10.74
CA HIS A 98 7.50 -0.29 -11.25
C HIS A 98 6.07 0.14 -11.54
N ILE A 99 5.56 1.09 -10.76
CA ILE A 99 4.24 1.71 -10.98
C ILE A 99 4.44 2.93 -11.88
N ALA A 100 3.85 2.90 -13.07
CA ALA A 100 3.92 4.01 -14.00
C ALA A 100 3.33 5.28 -13.39
N ILE A 101 4.02 6.41 -13.58
CA ILE A 101 3.57 7.73 -13.15
C ILE A 101 3.59 8.70 -14.34
N LEU A 102 2.90 9.82 -14.19
CA LEU A 102 3.17 10.98 -15.04
C LEU A 102 4.56 11.52 -14.71
N ALA A 103 5.26 12.00 -15.73
CA ALA A 103 6.56 12.65 -15.56
C ALA A 103 6.43 13.78 -14.51
N PRO A 104 7.17 13.72 -13.40
CA PRO A 104 7.13 14.80 -12.43
C PRO A 104 7.80 16.06 -13.02
N SER A 105 7.35 17.23 -12.57
CA SER A 105 7.95 18.51 -12.98
C SER A 105 9.34 18.72 -12.41
N ASP A 106 9.57 18.20 -11.20
CA ASP A 106 10.82 18.32 -10.46
C ASP A 106 11.58 17.00 -10.52
N GLU A 107 12.89 17.08 -10.75
CA GLU A 107 13.79 15.91 -10.67
C GLU A 107 13.32 14.72 -11.54
N GLU A 108 12.75 15.01 -12.72
CA GLU A 108 12.14 14.04 -13.65
C GLU A 108 13.03 12.84 -13.94
N HIS A 109 14.33 13.08 -14.13
CA HIS A 109 15.32 12.07 -14.45
C HIS A 109 15.44 10.96 -13.39
N ASN A 110 15.09 11.24 -12.13
CA ASN A 110 15.09 10.25 -11.05
C ASN A 110 13.96 9.22 -11.17
N TYR A 111 12.96 9.48 -12.02
CA TYR A 111 11.80 8.61 -12.19
C TYR A 111 11.84 7.81 -13.50
N VAL A 112 12.82 8.04 -14.38
CA VAL A 112 13.00 7.27 -15.61
C VAL A 112 13.57 5.90 -15.28
N ASN A 113 12.81 4.83 -15.55
CA ASN A 113 13.27 3.47 -15.30
C ASN A 113 14.11 2.91 -16.47
N ARG A 114 14.66 1.70 -16.27
CA ARG A 114 15.41 0.96 -17.31
C ARG A 114 14.62 0.71 -18.60
N LYS A 115 13.28 0.67 -18.53
CA LYS A 115 12.38 0.46 -19.68
C LYS A 115 12.05 1.78 -20.42
N GLY A 116 12.61 2.91 -19.99
CA GLY A 116 12.48 4.20 -20.67
C GLY A 116 11.17 4.93 -20.38
N PHE A 117 10.48 4.61 -19.28
CA PHE A 117 9.27 5.35 -18.87
C PHE A 117 9.32 5.77 -17.39
N HIS A 118 8.52 6.77 -17.03
CA HIS A 118 8.43 7.29 -15.67
C HIS A 118 7.70 6.34 -14.75
N SER A 119 8.32 5.98 -13.63
CA SER A 119 7.70 5.09 -12.65
C SER A 119 8.27 5.28 -11.25
N LYS A 120 7.49 4.91 -10.24
CA LYS A 120 7.98 4.68 -8.88
C LYS A 120 8.27 3.20 -8.68
N ASN A 121 9.43 2.89 -8.11
CA ASN A 121 9.73 1.53 -7.69
C ASN A 121 9.08 1.27 -6.32
N VAL A 122 8.19 0.30 -6.26
CA VAL A 122 7.47 -0.12 -5.06
C VAL A 122 7.96 -1.52 -4.68
N GLN A 123 8.27 -1.72 -3.41
CA GLN A 123 8.82 -2.99 -2.92
C GLN A 123 7.76 -3.78 -2.18
N MET A 124 7.84 -5.10 -2.24
CA MET A 124 7.02 -6.01 -1.46
C MET A 124 7.90 -7.04 -0.77
N ILE A 125 7.73 -7.18 0.53
CA ILE A 125 8.43 -8.16 1.35
C ILE A 125 7.46 -9.31 1.65
N VAL A 126 7.89 -10.53 1.36
CA VAL A 126 7.16 -11.76 1.68
C VAL A 126 7.78 -12.40 2.91
N LEU A 127 7.04 -12.33 4.01
CA LEU A 127 7.36 -12.98 5.27
C LEU A 127 6.34 -14.08 5.47
N ASN A 128 6.65 -15.29 5.00
CA ASN A 128 5.92 -16.47 5.42
C ASN A 128 4.36 -16.34 5.24
N GLN A 129 3.91 -16.26 3.99
CA GLN A 129 2.52 -16.04 3.54
C GLN A 129 1.90 -14.66 3.83
N HIS A 130 2.64 -13.74 4.46
CA HIS A 130 2.22 -12.34 4.63
C HIS A 130 3.02 -11.45 3.69
N TYR A 131 2.34 -10.49 3.06
CA TYR A 131 2.91 -9.52 2.14
C TYR A 131 2.94 -8.15 2.81
N ILE A 132 4.08 -7.47 2.76
CA ILE A 132 4.23 -6.09 3.22
C ILE A 132 4.64 -5.26 2.02
N ILE A 133 3.82 -4.26 1.66
CA ILE A 133 4.16 -3.32 0.59
C ILE A 133 4.88 -2.13 1.23
N PHE A 134 6.09 -1.85 0.76
CA PHE A 134 6.90 -0.70 1.14
C PHE A 134 6.94 0.30 -0.02
N PHE A 135 6.61 1.56 0.29
CA PHE A 135 6.80 2.69 -0.61
C PHE A 135 8.05 3.45 -0.14
N PRO A 136 9.18 3.41 -0.88
CA PRO A 136 10.28 4.33 -0.64
C PRO A 136 9.91 5.77 -1.04
#